data_AF-G8S8E7-F1
#
_entry.id   AF-G8S8E7-F1
#
_cell.length_a   1.000
_cell.length_b   1.000
_cell.length_c   1.000
_cell.angle_alpha   90.00
_cell.angle_beta   90.00
_cell.angle_gamma   90.00
#
_symmetry.space_group_name_H-M   'P 1'
#
loop_
_entity.id
_entity.type
_entity.pdbx_description
1 polymer ?
#
loop_
_entity_poly.entity_id
_entity_poly.type
_entity_poly.pdbx_seq_one_letter_code
_entity_poly.pdbx_strand_id
1 'polypeptide(L)'
;MIVVLVAMLGLVAALALVFWPWPAGRRVTGERRETRAEPGRREDRETREDRERREKRDRRASRARRVSRGRVAPPPLRLPDSLEGVLTVQLMTGEIDSQQYIRALERIAARDERRHPMSVPPDCRP
;
A
#
# COMPACT_ATOMS: atom_id res chain seq x y z
N MET A 1 -7.72 33.72 -17.42
CA MET A 1 -8.03 32.27 -17.35
C MET A 1 -6.77 31.40 -17.21
N ILE A 2 -5.69 31.63 -17.98
CA ILE A 2 -4.45 30.83 -17.91
C ILE A 2 -3.81 30.82 -16.51
N VAL A 3 -3.76 31.96 -15.82
CA VAL A 3 -3.17 32.06 -14.47
C VAL A 3 -3.88 31.19 -13.43
N VAL A 4 -5.22 31.15 -13.48
CA VAL A 4 -6.03 30.31 -12.59
C VAL A 4 -5.76 28.83 -12.85
N LEU A 5 -5.62 28.46 -14.12
CA LEU A 5 -5.34 27.09 -14.54
C LEU A 5 -3.96 26.61 -14.03
N VAL A 6 -2.93 27.45 -14.14
CA VAL A 6 -1.58 27.14 -13.64
C VAL A 6 -1.57 27.03 -12.10
N ALA A 7 -2.27 27.93 -11.41
CA ALA A 7 -2.38 27.88 -9.95
C ALA A 7 -3.09 26.60 -9.47
N MET A 8 -4.14 26.18 -10.17
CA MET A 8 -4.90 24.98 -9.84
C MET A 8 -4.07 23.70 -10.08
N LEU A 9 -3.31 23.65 -11.19
CA LEU A 9 -2.36 22.57 -11.48
C LEU A 9 -1.25 22.45 -10.44
N GLY A 10 -0.68 23.59 -10.00
CA GLY A 10 0.34 23.61 -8.95
C GLY A 10 -0.18 23.10 -7.60
N LEU A 11 -1.42 23.46 -7.23
CA LEU A 11 -2.06 22.98 -6.01
C LEU A 11 -2.29 21.46 -6.04
N VAL A 12 -2.77 20.93 -7.16
CA VAL A 12 -3.01 19.48 -7.33
C VAL A 12 -1.69 18.71 -7.27
N ALA A 13 -0.63 19.20 -7.91
CA ALA A 13 0.69 18.57 -7.86
C ALA A 13 1.28 18.56 -6.43
N ALA A 14 1.11 19.66 -5.69
CA ALA A 14 1.54 19.74 -4.30
C ALA A 14 0.77 18.76 -3.39
N LEU A 15 -0.54 18.64 -3.57
CA LEU A 15 -1.37 17.67 -2.84
C LEU A 15 -0.99 16.23 -3.19
N ALA A 16 -0.69 15.93 -4.46
CA ALA A 16 -0.23 14.63 -4.90
C ALA A 16 1.13 14.26 -4.27
N LEU A 17 2.05 15.22 -4.15
CA LEU A 17 3.36 15.01 -3.49
C LEU A 17 3.24 14.72 -1.98
N VAL A 18 2.23 15.29 -1.31
CA VAL A 18 1.95 15.01 0.10
C VAL A 18 1.32 13.61 0.27
N PHE A 19 0.53 13.17 -0.71
CA PHE A 19 -0.22 11.91 -0.62
C PHE A 19 0.51 10.69 -1.20
N TRP A 20 1.60 10.91 -1.96
CA TRP A 20 2.37 9.83 -2.59
C TRP A 20 3.77 9.68 -1.98
N PRO A 21 3.96 8.88 -0.91
CA PRO A 21 5.28 8.60 -0.37
C PRO A 21 6.03 7.72 -1.39
N TRP A 22 6.98 8.33 -2.09
CA TRP A 22 7.82 7.69 -3.09
C TRP A 22 8.46 6.39 -2.55
N PRO A 23 8.24 5.23 -3.20
CA PRO A 23 8.81 3.96 -2.75
C PRO A 23 10.28 3.88 -3.18
N ALA A 24 11.16 4.40 -2.34
CA ALA A 24 12.59 4.21 -2.48
C ALA A 24 12.96 2.72 -2.25
N GLY A 25 13.29 2.02 -3.35
CA GLY A 25 14.34 1.01 -3.42
C GLY A 25 14.28 -0.17 -2.44
N ARG A 26 13.61 -1.25 -2.84
CA ARG A 26 13.91 -2.59 -2.31
C ARG A 26 15.26 -3.05 -2.85
N ARG A 27 16.33 -2.83 -2.08
CA ARG A 27 17.60 -3.53 -2.27
C ARG A 27 17.38 -4.99 -1.90
N VAL A 28 17.37 -5.86 -2.91
CA VAL A 28 17.51 -7.30 -2.75
C VAL A 28 18.98 -7.55 -2.46
N THR A 29 19.33 -7.59 -1.17
CA THR A 29 20.64 -8.07 -0.73
C THR A 29 20.56 -9.60 -0.67
N GLY A 30 21.28 -10.25 -1.58
CA GLY A 30 21.60 -11.67 -1.47
C GLY A 30 22.62 -11.92 -0.36
N GLU A 31 23.09 -13.18 -0.33
CA GLU A 31 24.25 -13.68 0.43
C GLU A 31 24.04 -13.87 1.94
N ARG A 32 24.50 -14.94 2.58
CA ARG A 32 25.35 -16.08 2.19
C ARG A 32 25.25 -17.12 3.31
N ARG A 33 25.34 -18.40 2.95
CA ARG A 33 25.63 -19.52 3.87
C ARG A 33 26.96 -19.29 4.59
N GLU A 34 27.09 -19.71 5.85
CA GLU A 34 28.27 -20.39 6.44
C GLU A 34 28.03 -20.61 7.95
N THR A 35 27.81 -21.87 8.38
CA THR A 35 28.77 -22.86 8.95
C THR A 35 29.00 -22.75 10.47
N ARG A 36 28.49 -23.79 11.14
CA ARG A 36 29.21 -24.67 12.10
C ARG A 36 30.42 -24.06 12.84
N ALA A 37 30.27 -23.88 14.15
CA ALA A 37 31.25 -24.32 15.15
C ALA A 37 30.65 -24.20 16.56
N GLU A 38 30.45 -25.34 17.21
CA GLU A 38 30.49 -25.41 18.68
C GLU A 38 31.90 -25.10 19.16
N PRO A 39 32.04 -24.41 20.30
CA PRO A 39 32.95 -24.94 21.31
C PRO A 39 32.47 -24.72 22.75
N GLY A 40 32.45 -25.82 23.52
CA GLY A 40 33.36 -25.98 24.65
C GLY A 40 33.23 -25.01 25.83
N ARG A 41 32.38 -25.40 26.79
CA ARG A 41 32.68 -25.53 28.23
C ARG A 41 33.93 -24.77 28.73
N ARG A 42 33.77 -23.49 29.06
CA ARG A 42 34.64 -22.72 29.96
C ARG A 42 33.76 -21.78 30.78
N GLU A 43 33.27 -22.32 31.89
CA GLU A 43 32.60 -21.55 32.93
C GLU A 43 33.66 -20.83 33.79
N ASP A 44 33.31 -19.61 34.20
CA ASP A 44 33.77 -18.94 35.42
C ASP A 44 35.01 -18.07 35.41
N ARG A 45 35.16 -17.26 34.34
CA ARG A 45 35.80 -15.96 34.50
C ARG A 45 35.13 -14.92 33.60
N GLU A 46 33.89 -14.58 33.96
CA GLU A 46 33.16 -13.49 33.29
C GLU A 46 33.93 -12.20 33.54
N THR A 47 34.69 -11.77 32.53
CA THR A 47 35.52 -10.58 32.64
C THR A 47 34.61 -9.35 32.67
N ARG A 48 35.09 -8.26 33.27
CA ARG A 48 34.37 -6.98 33.28
C ARG A 48 33.93 -6.55 31.87
N GLU A 49 34.69 -6.95 30.85
CA GLU A 49 34.37 -6.73 29.43
C GLU A 49 33.17 -7.54 28.93
N ASP A 50 32.98 -8.78 29.41
CA ASP A 50 31.83 -9.61 29.06
C ASP A 50 30.53 -9.03 29.62
N ARG A 51 30.59 -8.46 30.83
CA ARG A 51 29.46 -7.72 31.42
C ARG A 51 29.09 -6.49 30.59
N GLU A 52 30.08 -5.73 30.11
CA GLU A 52 29.85 -4.58 29.22
C GLU A 52 29.28 -5.00 27.86
N ARG A 53 29.74 -6.13 27.32
CA ARG A 53 29.24 -6.68 26.05
C ARG A 53 27.78 -7.13 26.18
N ARG A 54 27.39 -7.76 27.30
CA ARG A 54 25.99 -8.11 27.59
C ARG A 54 25.11 -6.85 27.65
N GLU A 55 25.53 -5.82 28.39
CA GLU A 55 24.74 -4.59 28.52
C GLU A 55 24.58 -3.85 27.17
N LYS A 56 25.64 -3.78 26.36
CA LYS A 56 25.54 -3.22 25.00
C LYS A 56 24.58 -4.02 24.12
N ARG A 57 24.57 -5.35 24.24
CA ARG A 57 23.69 -6.23 23.48
C ARG A 57 22.23 -6.02 23.89
N ASP A 58 21.96 -5.89 25.19
CA ASP A 58 20.62 -5.64 25.70
C ASP A 58 20.10 -4.25 25.33
N ARG A 59 20.96 -3.22 25.34
CA ARG A 59 20.62 -1.87 24.84
C ARG A 59 20.29 -1.88 23.34
N ARG A 60 21.04 -2.64 22.53
CA ARG A 60 20.74 -2.80 21.10
C ARG A 60 19.43 -3.57 20.88
N ALA A 61 19.20 -4.64 21.64
CA ALA A 61 17.97 -5.43 21.55
C ALA A 61 16.73 -4.62 21.95
N SER A 62 16.82 -3.83 23.03
CA SER A 62 15.73 -2.96 23.48
C SER A 62 15.50 -1.77 22.53
N ARG A 63 16.54 -1.23 21.89
CA ARG A 63 16.39 -0.24 20.81
C ARG A 63 15.72 -0.84 19.57
N ALA A 64 16.09 -2.05 19.16
CA ALA A 64 15.46 -2.75 18.05
C ALA A 64 13.97 -3.07 18.31
N ARG A 65 13.61 -3.42 19.56
CA ARG A 65 12.21 -3.61 19.98
C ARG A 65 11.39 -2.33 19.95
N ARG A 66 11.98 -1.17 20.29
CA ARG A 66 11.31 0.13 20.16
C ARG A 66 11.06 0.52 18.70
N VAL A 67 12.02 0.25 17.82
CA VAL A 67 11.87 0.52 16.37
C VAL A 67 10.79 -0.36 15.73
N SER A 68 10.63 -1.61 16.20
CA SER A 68 9.60 -2.52 15.69
C SER A 68 8.21 -2.24 16.26
N ARG A 69 8.07 -1.81 17.52
CA ARG A 69 6.77 -1.39 18.09
C ARG A 69 6.19 -0.11 17.50
N GLY A 70 7.01 0.72 16.84
CA GLY A 70 6.57 1.95 16.19
C GLY A 70 6.14 1.80 14.73
N ARG A 71 6.32 0.61 14.11
CA ARG A 71 5.79 0.35 12.77
C ARG A 71 4.29 0.06 12.88
N VAL A 72 3.50 1.12 12.90
CA VAL A 72 2.08 1.07 12.58
C VAL A 72 1.97 0.37 11.22
N ALA A 73 1.37 -0.82 11.21
CA ALA A 73 1.11 -1.52 9.96
C ALA A 73 0.26 -0.61 9.07
N PRO A 74 0.61 -0.43 7.79
CA PRO A 74 -0.22 0.37 6.90
C PRO A 74 -1.64 -0.23 6.90
N PRO A 75 -2.69 0.62 6.93
CA PRO A 75 -4.04 0.12 6.85
C PRO A 75 -4.20 -0.73 5.59
N PRO A 76 -4.97 -1.83 5.64
CA PRO A 76 -5.19 -2.66 4.46
C PRO A 76 -5.76 -1.77 3.35
N LEU A 77 -5.12 -1.82 2.18
CA LEU A 77 -5.62 -1.15 0.99
C LEU A 77 -7.00 -1.75 0.71
N ARG A 78 -8.05 -0.94 0.88
CA ARG A 78 -9.41 -1.36 0.53
C ARG A 78 -9.43 -1.52 -0.97
N LEU A 79 -9.39 -2.78 -1.42
CA LEU A 79 -9.61 -3.06 -2.83
C LEU A 79 -11.06 -2.69 -3.16
N PRO A 80 -11.34 -2.21 -4.37
CA PRO A 80 -12.71 -2.02 -4.79
C PRO A 80 -13.41 -3.38 -4.82
N ASP A 81 -14.44 -3.53 -3.99
CA ASP A 81 -15.21 -4.77 -3.89
C ASP A 81 -16.17 -4.95 -5.09
N SER A 82 -16.29 -3.92 -5.92
CA SER A 82 -17.12 -3.90 -7.14
C SER A 82 -16.30 -3.47 -8.35
N LEU A 83 -16.65 -4.04 -9.50
CA LEU A 83 -16.06 -3.70 -10.79
C LEU A 83 -16.30 -2.22 -11.17
N GLU A 84 -17.43 -1.65 -10.77
CA GLU A 84 -17.70 -0.21 -10.93
C GLU A 84 -16.68 0.63 -10.15
N GLY A 85 -16.36 0.21 -8.92
CA GLY A 85 -15.36 0.87 -8.09
C GLY A 85 -13.96 0.81 -8.71
N VAL A 86 -13.60 -0.30 -9.37
CA VAL A 86 -12.33 -0.41 -10.11
C VAL A 86 -12.29 0.62 -11.25
N LEU A 87 -13.38 0.73 -12.03
CA LEU A 87 -13.45 1.70 -13.13
C LEU A 87 -13.40 3.15 -12.64
N THR A 88 -14.02 3.46 -11.51
CA THR A 88 -13.92 4.81 -10.90
C THR A 88 -12.50 5.13 -10.48
N VAL A 89 -11.79 4.17 -9.87
CA VAL A 89 -10.37 4.35 -9.49
C VAL A 89 -9.52 4.60 -10.74
N GLN A 90 -9.70 3.82 -11.81
CA GLN A 90 -8.96 4.00 -13.05
C GLN A 90 -9.22 5.36 -13.72
N LEU A 91 -10.45 5.87 -13.65
CA LEU A 91 -10.78 7.21 -14.15
C LEU A 91 -10.10 8.29 -13.30
N MET A 92 -10.08 8.13 -11.98
CA MET A 92 -9.42 9.06 -11.06
C MET A 92 -7.90 9.04 -11.17
N THR A 93 -7.30 7.88 -11.46
CA THR A 93 -5.85 7.74 -11.71
C THR A 93 -5.46 8.19 -13.12
N GLY A 94 -6.44 8.43 -14.00
CA GLY A 94 -6.20 8.82 -15.39
C GLY A 94 -5.73 7.67 -16.28
N GLU A 95 -5.84 6.43 -15.81
CA GLU A 95 -5.57 5.23 -16.61
C GLU A 95 -6.59 5.05 -17.74
N ILE A 96 -7.82 5.53 -17.52
CA ILE A 96 -8.87 5.59 -18.53
C ILE A 96 -9.45 6.99 -18.62
N ASP A 97 -9.93 7.35 -19.81
CA ASP A 97 -10.69 8.58 -20.03
C ASP A 97 -12.19 8.40 -19.73
N SER A 98 -12.88 9.52 -19.52
CA SER A 98 -14.33 9.63 -19.34
C SER A 98 -15.14 8.87 -20.39
N GLN A 99 -14.75 8.93 -21.67
CA GLN A 99 -15.45 8.21 -22.74
C GLN A 99 -15.29 6.69 -22.61
N GLN A 100 -14.13 6.23 -22.16
CA GLN A 100 -13.86 4.81 -21.96
C GLN A 100 -14.64 4.28 -20.75
N TYR A 101 -14.74 5.08 -19.68
CA TYR A 101 -15.56 4.77 -18.51
C TYR A 101 -17.04 4.57 -18.88
N ILE A 102 -17.63 5.52 -19.63
CA ILE A 102 -19.04 5.44 -20.04
C ILE A 102 -19.29 4.19 -20.89
N ARG A 103 -18.45 3.94 -21.90
CA ARG A 103 -18.58 2.73 -22.74
C ARG A 103 -18.43 1.43 -21.95
N ALA A 104 -17.57 1.41 -20.94
CA ALA A 104 -17.41 0.24 -20.07
C ALA A 104 -18.69 0.01 -19.22
N LEU A 105 -19.24 1.08 -18.65
CA LEU A 105 -20.51 1.04 -17.91
C LEU A 105 -21.67 0.56 -18.76
N GLU A 106 -21.81 1.07 -19.98
CA GLU A 106 -22.84 0.63 -20.93
C GLU A 106 -22.75 -0.87 -21.22
N ARG A 107 -21.53 -1.42 -21.38
CA ARG A 107 -21.34 -2.86 -21.60
C ARG A 107 -21.72 -3.69 -20.39
N ILE A 108 -21.45 -3.19 -19.18
CA ILE A 108 -21.85 -3.84 -17.93
C ILE A 108 -23.36 -3.86 -17.84
N ALA A 109 -24.02 -2.72 -18.02
CA ALA A 109 -25.48 -2.60 -18.00
C ALA A 109 -26.13 -3.50 -19.07
N ALA A 110 -25.62 -3.51 -20.29
CA ALA A 110 -26.14 -4.38 -21.35
C ALA A 110 -25.97 -5.88 -21.05
N ARG A 111 -24.91 -6.26 -20.33
CA ARG A 111 -24.71 -7.62 -19.87
C ARG A 111 -25.61 -7.96 -18.69
N ASP A 112 -25.86 -6.99 -17.81
CA ASP A 112 -26.73 -7.15 -16.66
C ASP A 112 -28.19 -7.29 -17.10
N GLU A 113 -28.67 -6.48 -18.04
CA GLU A 113 -30.00 -6.62 -18.65
C GLU A 113 -30.21 -8.02 -19.27
N ARG A 114 -29.16 -8.60 -19.88
CA ARG A 114 -29.22 -9.97 -20.40
C ARG A 114 -29.30 -11.04 -19.31
N ARG A 115 -28.73 -10.78 -18.13
CA ARG A 115 -28.68 -11.73 -17.00
C ARG A 115 -29.89 -11.59 -16.08
N HIS A 116 -30.36 -10.37 -15.90
CA HIS A 116 -31.41 -9.96 -14.99
C HIS A 116 -32.35 -9.01 -15.74
N PRO A 117 -33.12 -9.51 -16.72
CA PRO A 117 -34.03 -8.67 -17.49
C PRO A 117 -35.04 -8.03 -16.54
N MET A 118 -35.05 -6.70 -16.48
CA MET A 118 -36.00 -5.99 -15.64
C MET A 118 -37.31 -5.87 -16.40
N SER A 119 -38.36 -6.54 -15.90
CA SER A 119 -39.71 -6.36 -16.43
C SER A 119 -40.18 -4.96 -16.06
N VAL A 120 -40.30 -4.06 -17.04
CA VAL A 120 -40.91 -2.75 -16.82
C VAL A 120 -42.37 -2.99 -16.42
N PRO A 121 -42.82 -2.55 -15.23
CA PRO A 121 -44.23 -2.69 -14.84
C PRO A 121 -45.12 -2.03 -15.91
N PRO A 122 -46.25 -2.64 -16.28
CA PRO A 122 -47.13 -2.06 -17.27
C PRO A 122 -47.55 -0.65 -16.83
N ASP A 123 -47.45 0.31 -17.76
CA ASP A 123 -47.87 1.68 -17.53
C ASP A 123 -49.33 1.68 -17.07
N CYS A 124 -49.55 1.99 -15.79
CA CYS A 124 -50.88 2.24 -15.24
C CYS A 124 -51.36 3.60 -15.75
N ARG A 125 -51.62 3.72 -17.06
CA ARG A 125 -52.33 4.88 -17.60
C ARG A 125 -53.84 4.69 -17.35
N PRO A 126 -54.50 5.65 -16.67
CA PRO A 126 -55.95 5.62 -16.45
C PRO A 126 -56.75 5.88 -17.73
#